data_AF-A0A645CR15-F1
#
_entry.id   AF-A0A645CR15-F1
#
_cell.length_a   1.000
_cell.length_b   1.000
_cell.length_c   1.000
_cell.angle_alpha   90.00
_cell.angle_beta   90.00
_cell.angle_gamma   90.00
#
_symmetry.space_group_name_H-M   'P 1'
#
loop_
_entity.id
_entity.type
_entity.pdbx_description
1 polymer ?
#
loop_
_entity_poly.entity_id
_entity_poly.type
_entity_poly.pdbx_seq_one_letter_code
_entity_poly.pdbx_strand_id
1 'polypeptide(L)' 'MRRGIMVKRALKSAIGVSIGTTIGGVVLPRILFFELYNNTYPPILEQTLLYFIISYVVCFFVALLIEWIKNKMRIGR' A
#
# COMPACT_ATOMS: atom_id res chain seq x y z
N MET A 1 11.69 -12.85 -21.35
CA MET A 1 11.59 -12.48 -19.92
C MET A 1 10.90 -11.11 -19.78
N ARG A 2 9.59 -11.04 -19.48
CA ARG A 2 8.79 -9.78 -19.41
C ARG A 2 8.93 -9.07 -18.04
N ARG A 3 10.15 -8.75 -17.61
CA ARG A 3 10.42 -8.11 -16.31
C ARG A 3 9.69 -6.76 -16.15
N GLY A 4 9.62 -5.94 -17.19
CA GLY A 4 8.97 -4.62 -17.12
C GLY A 4 7.45 -4.65 -16.93
N ILE A 5 6.76 -5.70 -17.38
CA ILE A 5 5.29 -5.80 -17.25
C ILE A 5 4.89 -6.20 -15.82
N MET A 6 5.68 -7.07 -15.18
CA MET A 6 5.48 -7.46 -13.78
C MET A 6 5.59 -6.25 -12.85
N VAL A 7 6.63 -5.43 -13.03
CA VAL A 7 6.86 -4.23 -12.20
C VAL A 7 5.74 -3.22 -12.37
N LYS A 8 5.29 -2.96 -13.61
CA LYS A 8 4.15 -2.06 -13.88
C LYS A 8 2.85 -2.51 -13.22
N ARG A 9 2.58 -3.83 -13.19
CA ARG A 9 1.41 -4.39 -12.49
C ARG A 9 1.52 -4.25 -10.98
N ALA A 10 2.68 -4.58 -10.42
CA ALA A 10 2.93 -4.42 -8.99
C ALA A 10 2.79 -2.95 -8.53
N LEU A 11 3.35 -2.01 -9.31
CA LEU A 11 3.21 -0.57 -9.05
C LEU A 11 1.73 -0.13 -9.04
N LYS A 12 0.94 -0.51 -10.05
CA LYS A 12 -0.49 -0.16 -10.11
C LYS A 12 -1.30 -0.78 -8.97
N SER A 13 -1.00 -2.03 -8.61
CA SER A 13 -1.67 -2.72 -7.51
C SER A 13 -1.39 -2.04 -6.17
N ALA A 14 -0.13 -1.64 -5.93
CA ALA A 14 0.29 -1.01 -4.68
C ALA A 14 -0.41 0.32 -4.42
N ILE A 15 -0.71 1.11 -5.47
CA ILE A 15 -1.42 2.39 -5.34
C ILE A 15 -2.82 2.21 -4.73
N GLY A 16 -3.60 1.25 -5.22
CA GLY A 16 -4.97 1.05 -4.73
C GLY A 16 -4.99 0.61 -3.26
N VAL A 17 -4.08 -0.31 -2.90
CA VAL A 17 -3.98 -0.82 -1.53
C VAL A 17 -3.45 0.25 -0.57
N SER A 18 -2.48 1.07 -0.98
CA SER A 18 -1.94 2.14 -0.14
C SER A 18 -2.96 3.24 0.12
N ILE A 19 -3.79 3.59 -0.87
CA ILE A 19 -4.91 4.52 -0.69
C ILE A 19 -5.92 3.94 0.31
N GLY A 20 -6.35 2.69 0.11
CA GLY A 20 -7.34 2.05 0.99
C GLY A 20 -6.87 1.92 2.45
N THR A 21 -5.61 1.53 2.65
CA THR A 21 -5.01 1.43 4.00
C THR A 21 -4.82 2.78 4.67
N THR A 22 -4.47 3.82 3.91
CA THR A 22 -4.35 5.19 4.45
C THR A 22 -5.72 5.74 4.87
N ILE A 23 -6.75 5.53 4.04
CA ILE A 23 -8.11 5.95 4.37
C ILE A 23 -8.62 5.17 5.59
N GLY A 24 -8.53 3.84 5.58
CA GLY A 24 -9.04 3.00 6.66
C GLY A 24 -8.28 3.15 7.99
N GLY A 25 -6.97 3.39 7.92
CA GLY A 25 -6.10 3.46 9.10
C GLY A 25 -5.93 4.86 9.71
N VAL A 26 -6.09 5.92 8.92
CA VAL A 26 -5.82 7.30 9.38
C VAL A 26 -7.04 8.20 9.22
N VAL A 27 -7.65 8.23 8.04
CA VAL A 27 -8.74 9.18 7.74
C VAL A 27 -10.04 8.77 8.43
N LEU A 28 -10.43 7.49 8.32
CA LEU A 28 -11.67 6.98 8.87
C LEU A 28 -11.75 7.10 10.41
N PRO A 29 -10.70 6.70 11.18
CA PRO A 29 -10.74 6.85 12.63
C PRO A 29 -10.80 8.31 13.09
N ARG A 30 -10.18 9.23 12.34
CA ARG A 30 -10.19 10.67 12.67
C ARG A 30 -11.52 11.34 12.35
N ILE A 31 -12.29 10.82 11.39
CA ILE A 31 -13.65 11.29 11.11
C ILE A 31 -14.63 10.72 12.15
N LEU A 32 -14.51 9.42 12.49
CA LEU A 32 -15.43 8.75 13.41
C LEU A 32 -15.17 9.07 14.88
N PHE A 33 -13.92 9.31 15.27
CA PHE A 33 -13.49 9.56 16.65
C PHE A 33 -12.65 10.84 16.73
N PHE A 34 -13.20 11.94 16.23
CA PHE A 34 -12.53 13.23 16.11
C PHE A 34 -11.94 13.73 17.44
N GLU A 35 -12.68 13.62 18.55
CA GLU A 35 -12.22 14.08 19.87
C GLU A 35 -10.98 13.33 20.39
N LEU A 36 -10.82 12.06 20.01
CA LEU A 36 -9.73 11.21 20.50
C LEU A 36 -8.46 11.36 19.67
N TYR A 37 -8.60 11.57 18.36
CA TYR A 37 -7.48 11.50 17.41
C TYR A 37 -7.07 12.85 16.80
N ASN A 38 -7.88 13.90 16.92
CA ASN A 38 -7.54 15.17 16.27
C ASN A 38 -6.43 15.97 17.01
N ASN A 39 -6.24 15.70 18.30
CA ASN A 39 -5.20 16.33 19.13
C ASN A 39 -3.97 15.44 19.35
N THR A 40 -3.88 14.29 18.67
CA THR A 40 -2.79 13.33 18.83
C THR A 40 -1.66 13.61 17.83
N TYR A 41 -0.43 13.65 18.33
CA TYR A 41 0.78 13.67 17.50
C TYR A 41 0.99 12.28 16.86
N PRO A 42 1.34 12.17 15.55
CA PRO A 42 1.70 13.23 14.61
C PRO A 42 0.50 13.95 13.96
N PRO A 43 0.72 15.13 13.36
CA PRO A 43 -0.27 15.82 12.53
C PRO A 43 -0.86 14.91 11.45
N ILE A 44 -2.12 15.12 11.10
CA ILE A 44 -2.87 14.25 10.18
C ILE A 44 -2.15 14.06 8.83
N LEU A 45 -1.54 15.11 8.30
CA LEU A 45 -0.82 15.09 7.04
C LEU A 45 0.44 14.22 7.13
N GLU A 46 1.22 14.36 8.20
CA GLU A 46 2.43 13.56 8.42
C GLU A 46 2.07 12.08 8.61
N GLN A 47 1.06 11.78 9.43
CA GLN A 47 0.63 10.41 9.65
C GLN A 47 0.09 9.78 8.35
N THR A 48 -0.69 10.53 7.56
CA THR A 48 -1.23 10.09 6.26
C THR A 48 -0.09 9.78 5.29
N LEU A 49 0.90 10.67 5.18
CA LEU A 49 2.04 10.50 4.29
C LEU A 49 2.88 9.28 4.68
N LEU A 50 3.16 9.11 5.98
CA LEU A 50 3.91 7.96 6.50
C LEU A 50 3.17 6.65 6.24
N TYR A 51 1.87 6.60 6.56
CA TYR A 51 1.04 5.42 6.29
C TYR A 51 1.01 5.09 4.80
N PHE A 52 0.85 6.09 3.95
CA PHE A 52 0.81 5.90 2.51
C PHE A 52 2.13 5.34 1.98
N ILE A 53 3.28 5.90 2.38
CA ILE A 53 4.59 5.45 1.92
C ILE A 53 4.88 4.03 2.41
N ILE A 54 4.67 3.75 3.71
CA ILE A 54 4.96 2.43 4.28
C ILE A 54 4.05 1.36 3.66
N SER A 55 2.74 1.62 3.59
CA SER A 55 1.79 0.70 2.98
C SER A 55 2.09 0.45 1.50
N TYR A 56 2.48 1.49 0.77
CA TYR A 56 2.88 1.38 -0.63
C TYR A 56 4.10 0.49 -0.81
N VAL A 57 5.16 0.72 -0.03
CA VAL A 57 6.41 -0.04 -0.11
C VAL A 57 6.15 -1.52 0.22
N VAL A 58 5.44 -1.81 1.32
CA VAL A 58 5.11 -3.17 1.72
C VAL A 58 4.25 -3.85 0.66
N CYS A 59 3.19 -3.19 0.17
CA CYS A 59 2.31 -3.76 -0.84
C CYS A 59 3.04 -4.00 -2.17
N PHE A 60 3.93 -3.09 -2.57
CA PHE A 60 4.76 -3.24 -3.77
C PHE A 60 5.65 -4.49 -3.68
N PHE A 61 6.34 -4.71 -2.55
CA PHE A 61 7.17 -5.89 -2.36
C PHE A 61 6.34 -7.18 -2.39
N VAL A 62 5.19 -7.21 -1.73
CA VAL A 62 4.29 -8.37 -1.75
C VAL A 62 3.78 -8.66 -3.17
N ALA A 63 3.32 -7.63 -3.89
CA ALA A 63 2.84 -7.79 -5.27
C ALA A 63 3.96 -8.25 -6.22
N LEU A 64 5.18 -7.75 -6.04
CA LEU A 64 6.35 -8.16 -6.80
C LEU A 64 6.71 -9.62 -6.53
N LEU A 65 6.66 -10.06 -5.27
CA LEU A 65 6.87 -11.45 -4.87
C LEU A 65 5.83 -12.38 -5.50
N ILE A 66 4.55 -12.00 -5.47
CA ILE A 66 3.44 -12.78 -6.08
C ILE A 66 3.64 -12.92 -7.59
N GLU A 67 3.94 -11.82 -8.29
CA GLU A 67 4.19 -11.84 -9.74
C GLU A 67 5.43 -12.68 -10.08
N TRP A 68 6.47 -12.64 -9.24
CA TRP A 68 7.67 -13.46 -9.41
C TRP A 68 7.39 -14.96 -9.25
N ILE A 69 6.65 -15.35 -8.20
CA ILE A 69 6.23 -16.74 -7.97
C ILE A 69 5.35 -17.23 -9.13
N LYS A 70 4.35 -16.43 -9.54
CA LYS A 70 3.50 -16.75 -10.71
C LYS A 70 4.33 -16.98 -11.96
N ASN A 71 5.33 -16.15 -12.22
CA ASN A 71 6.19 -16.29 -13.38
C ASN A 71 7.04 -17.58 -13.31
N LYS A 72 7.56 -17.94 -12.13
CA LYS A 72 8.27 -19.22 -11.93
C LYS A 72 7.36 -20.43 -12.15
N MET A 73 6.14 -20.42 -11.60
CA MET A 73 5.16 -21.51 -11.79
C MET A 73 4.69 -21.65 -13.24
N ARG A 74 4.69 -20.56 -14.02
CA ARG A 74 4.29 -20.58 -15.43
C ARG A 74 5.39 -21.09 -16.37
N ILE A 75 6.64 -21.13 -15.92
CA ILE A 75 7.79 -21.65 -16.67
C ILE A 75 7.97 -23.16 -16.43
N GLY A 76 7.44 -23.70 -15.32
CA GLY A 76 7.48 -25.13 -15.00
C GLY A 76 6.32 -25.96 -15.57
N ARG A 77 5.47 -25.37 -16.42
CA ARG A 77 4.45 -26.03 -17.23
C ARG A 77 4.76 -25.80 -18.70
#